data_AF-A0A069DCS9-F1
#
_entry.id   AF-A0A069DCS9-F1
#
_cell.length_a   1.000
_cell.length_b   1.000
_cell.length_c   1.000
_cell.angle_alpha   90.00
_cell.angle_beta   90.00
_cell.angle_gamma   90.00
#
_symmetry.space_group_name_H-M   'P 1'
#
loop_
_entity.id
_entity.type
_entity.pdbx_description
1 polymer ?
#
loop_
_entity_poly.entity_id
_entity_poly.type
_entity_poly.pdbx_seq_one_letter_code
_entity_poly.pdbx_strand_id
1 'polypeptide(L)'
;MSNNRVIASASGNLVQSNHYYPFGMSFAEGSATSQQSYKYNGKELDTERALNLYDYSARYMNPVLGWFNTVDPMAEKYYEINPYAYCGNSPVNRIDPKGKE
;
A
#
# COMPACT_ATOMS: atom_id res chain seq x y z
N MET A 1 1.51 0.40 -11.40
CA MET A 1 0.59 1.40 -10.79
C MET A 1 1.43 2.42 -10.04
N SER A 2 0.88 3.59 -9.70
CA SER A 2 1.63 4.70 -9.06
C SER A 2 0.97 5.12 -7.74
N ASN A 3 1.70 5.83 -6.90
CA ASN A 3 1.20 6.37 -5.63
C ASN A 3 0.37 7.64 -5.84
N ASN A 4 -0.70 7.77 -5.05
CA ASN A 4 -1.47 9.00 -5.02
C ASN A 4 -0.84 10.03 -4.08
N ARG A 5 -0.14 11.02 -4.64
CA ARG A 5 0.64 11.99 -3.85
C ARG A 5 -0.04 13.33 -3.65
N VAL A 6 -0.91 13.74 -4.57
CA VAL A 6 -1.53 15.07 -4.56
C VAL A 6 -2.97 14.94 -5.03
N ILE A 7 -3.88 15.52 -4.26
CA ILE A 7 -5.30 15.67 -4.60
C ILE A 7 -5.60 17.16 -4.60
N ALA A 8 -6.24 17.65 -5.66
CA ALA A 8 -6.62 19.04 -5.82
C ALA A 8 -8.12 19.18 -6.03
N SER A 9 -8.69 20.30 -5.61
CA SER A 9 -10.08 20.64 -5.89
C SER A 9 -10.28 21.00 -7.37
N ALA A 10 -11.53 21.03 -7.83
CA ALA A 10 -11.86 21.52 -9.17
C ALA A 10 -11.39 22.98 -9.43
N SER A 11 -11.20 23.75 -8.35
CA SER A 11 -10.66 25.11 -8.38
C SER A 11 -9.12 25.18 -8.35
N GLY A 12 -8.42 24.04 -8.36
CA GLY A 12 -6.95 23.97 -8.39
C GLY A 12 -6.26 24.14 -7.03
N ASN A 13 -7.01 24.17 -5.93
CA ASN A 13 -6.44 24.26 -4.59
C ASN A 13 -5.96 22.88 -4.11
N LEU A 14 -4.83 22.83 -3.39
CA LEU A 14 -4.33 21.60 -2.77
C LEU A 14 -5.30 21.13 -1.68
N VAL A 15 -5.85 19.93 -1.84
CA VAL A 15 -6.74 19.30 -0.87
C VAL A 15 -5.95 18.33 0.01
N GLN A 16 -5.11 17.49 -0.57
CA GLN A 16 -4.35 16.50 0.18
C GLN A 16 -2.95 16.33 -0.42
N SER A 17 -1.94 16.23 0.44
CA SER A 17 -0.58 15.85 0.07
C SER A 17 -0.17 14.63 0.88
N ASN A 18 0.29 13.58 0.18
CA ASN A 18 0.74 12.34 0.78
C ASN A 18 2.21 12.07 0.45
N HIS A 19 2.95 11.68 1.50
CA HIS A 19 4.30 11.15 1.39
C HIS A 19 4.33 9.74 1.94
N TYR A 20 5.04 8.84 1.26
CA TYR A 20 5.08 7.42 1.63
C TYR A 20 6.51 7.00 1.91
N TYR A 21 6.69 6.21 2.96
CA TYR A 21 7.85 5.36 3.12
C TYR A 21 7.88 4.27 2.04
N PRO A 22 9.04 3.61 1.80
CA PRO A 22 9.18 2.59 0.77
C PRO A 22 8.13 1.48 0.78
N PHE A 23 7.63 1.08 1.95
CA PHE A 23 6.60 0.03 2.10
C PHE A 23 5.17 0.55 2.15
N GLY A 24 4.94 1.83 1.87
CA GLY A 24 3.60 2.42 1.78
C GLY A 24 3.04 3.02 3.06
N MET A 25 3.80 3.01 4.17
CA MET A 25 3.43 3.74 5.38
C MET A 25 3.42 5.24 5.09
N SER A 26 2.40 5.94 5.58
CA SER A 26 2.29 7.39 5.43
C SER A 26 3.33 8.10 6.31
N PHE A 27 4.14 8.97 5.70
CA PHE A 27 5.18 9.76 6.39
C PHE A 27 4.62 11.08 6.93
N ALA A 28 3.81 11.75 6.11
CA ALA A 28 3.16 13.00 6.45
C ALA A 28 1.89 13.12 5.59
N GLU A 29 0.74 13.26 6.25
CA GLU A 29 -0.52 13.62 5.59
C GLU A 29 -0.77 15.10 5.83
N GLY A 30 -0.77 15.89 4.76
CA GLY A 30 -1.19 17.28 4.82
C GLY A 30 -2.68 17.33 5.19
N SER A 31 -3.02 18.10 6.23
CA SER A 31 -4.38 18.24 6.77
C SER A 31 -5.43 18.57 5.70
N ALA A 32 -6.11 17.53 5.25
CA ALA A 32 -7.54 17.55 5.02
C ALA A 32 -8.07 16.15 5.37
N THR A 33 -9.20 16.12 6.06
CA THR A 33 -9.93 14.91 6.42
C THR A 33 -9.95 13.95 5.23
N SER A 34 -9.24 12.82 5.33
CA SER A 34 -8.90 11.92 4.22
C SER A 34 -10.14 11.52 3.41
N GLN A 35 -10.32 12.09 2.21
CA GLN A 35 -11.43 11.77 1.31
C GLN A 35 -11.13 10.60 0.36
N GLN A 36 -9.85 10.25 0.19
CA GLN A 36 -9.42 9.30 -0.84
C GLN A 36 -8.80 8.05 -0.23
N SER A 37 -9.52 6.94 -0.36
CA SER A 37 -9.12 5.63 0.17
C SER A 37 -7.98 5.00 -0.61
N TYR A 38 -7.84 5.29 -1.92
CA TYR A 38 -6.75 4.75 -2.74
C TYR A 38 -5.47 5.57 -2.57
N LYS A 39 -4.44 4.95 -2.00
CA LYS A 39 -3.20 5.61 -1.59
C LYS A 39 -1.97 4.99 -2.28
N TYR A 40 -1.30 4.06 -1.62
CA TYR A 40 -0.06 3.43 -2.09
C TYR A 40 -0.33 2.41 -3.21
N ASN A 41 0.42 2.50 -4.31
CA ASN A 41 0.27 1.65 -5.51
C ASN A 41 -1.15 1.56 -6.09
N GLY A 42 -1.99 2.57 -5.83
CA GLY A 42 -3.39 2.57 -6.21
C GLY A 42 -4.22 1.51 -5.46
N LYS A 43 -3.75 1.04 -4.31
CA LYS A 43 -4.49 0.14 -3.41
C LYS A 43 -5.25 0.93 -2.37
N GLU A 44 -6.40 0.38 -2.01
CA GLU A 44 -7.25 0.94 -0.97
C GLU A 44 -6.60 0.73 0.39
N LEU A 45 -6.50 1.79 1.17
CA LEU A 45 -6.12 1.72 2.58
C LEU A 45 -7.38 1.49 3.41
N ASP A 46 -7.54 0.27 3.88
CA ASP A 46 -8.57 -0.11 4.84
C ASP A 46 -8.14 0.31 6.25
N THR A 47 -8.84 1.29 6.80
CA THR A 47 -8.63 1.80 8.16
C THR A 47 -9.54 1.14 9.19
N GLU A 48 -10.32 0.13 8.81
CA GLU A 48 -11.19 -0.60 9.71
C GLU A 48 -10.38 -1.16 10.89
N ARG A 49 -10.95 -1.06 12.10
CA ARG A 49 -10.33 -1.51 13.35
C ARG A 49 -8.97 -0.89 13.65
N ALA A 50 -8.66 0.25 13.04
CA ALA A 50 -7.37 0.94 13.15
C ALA A 50 -6.16 0.10 12.70
N LEU A 51 -6.37 -0.91 11.85
CA LEU A 51 -5.28 -1.78 11.36
C LEU A 51 -4.49 -1.16 10.20
N ASN A 52 -5.10 -0.25 9.44
CA ASN A 52 -4.47 0.51 8.34
C ASN A 52 -3.76 -0.42 7.33
N LEU A 53 -4.53 -1.30 6.69
CA LEU A 53 -4.01 -2.33 5.79
C LEU A 53 -4.32 -1.98 4.34
N TYR A 54 -3.42 -2.32 3.42
CA TYR A 54 -3.68 -2.18 1.99
C TYR A 54 -4.34 -3.43 1.43
N ASP A 55 -5.48 -3.27 0.75
CA ASP A 55 -6.13 -4.36 0.04
C ASP A 55 -5.46 -4.62 -1.33
N TYR A 56 -4.73 -5.73 -1.43
CA TYR A 56 -4.12 -6.23 -2.66
C TYR A 56 -4.95 -7.33 -3.34
N SER A 57 -6.24 -7.41 -3.02
CA SER A 57 -7.24 -8.38 -3.48
C SER A 57 -7.04 -9.80 -2.94
N ALA A 58 -5.87 -10.40 -3.13
CA ALA A 58 -5.62 -11.74 -2.59
C ALA A 58 -5.14 -11.73 -1.14
N ARG A 59 -4.54 -10.62 -0.70
CA ARG A 59 -3.94 -10.47 0.63
C ARG A 59 -4.06 -9.01 1.10
N TYR A 60 -4.02 -8.83 2.41
CA TYR A 60 -3.87 -7.52 3.03
C TYR A 60 -2.40 -7.27 3.39
N MET A 61 -1.83 -6.17 2.91
CA MET A 61 -0.46 -5.76 3.20
C MET A 61 -0.43 -4.79 4.38
N ASN A 62 0.40 -5.08 5.37
CA ASN A 62 0.65 -4.20 6.50
C ASN A 62 1.79 -3.23 6.15
N PRO A 63 1.51 -1.93 5.97
CA PRO A 63 2.52 -0.96 5.55
C PRO A 63 3.55 -0.63 6.65
N VAL A 64 3.24 -0.89 7.93
CA VAL A 64 4.16 -0.67 9.06
C VAL A 64 5.24 -1.75 9.07
N LEU A 65 4.86 -3.01 8.84
CA LEU A 65 5.79 -4.14 8.81
C LEU A 65 6.41 -4.37 7.44
N GLY A 66 5.70 -3.99 6.37
CA GLY A 66 6.10 -4.27 4.99
C GLY A 66 5.84 -5.70 4.54
N TRP A 67 4.93 -6.43 5.21
CA TRP A 67 4.58 -7.82 4.92
C TRP A 67 3.08 -8.01 4.72
N PHE A 68 2.70 -9.11 4.08
CA PHE A 68 1.32 -9.56 4.01
C PHE A 68 0.90 -10.27 5.31
N ASN A 69 -0.38 -10.17 5.65
CA ASN A 69 -0.94 -10.82 6.84
C ASN A 69 -1.25 -12.32 6.62
N THR A 70 -1.17 -12.79 5.38
CA THR A 70 -1.47 -14.17 4.99
C THR A 70 -0.39 -14.71 4.05
N VAL A 71 -0.22 -16.03 4.06
CA VAL A 71 0.72 -16.76 3.19
C VAL A 71 0.40 -16.50 1.72
N ASP A 72 1.44 -16.34 0.90
CA ASP A 72 1.31 -16.25 -0.55
C ASP A 72 0.61 -17.49 -1.14
N PRO A 73 -0.49 -17.35 -1.89
CA PRO A 73 -1.11 -18.46 -2.61
C PRO A 73 -0.16 -19.18 -3.60
N MET A 74 0.92 -18.52 -4.00
CA MET A 74 1.97 -19.07 -4.88
C MET A 74 3.29 -19.31 -4.15
N ALA A 75 3.30 -19.39 -2.81
CA ALA A 75 4.51 -19.63 -2.02
C ALA A 75 5.32 -20.85 -2.50
N GLU A 76 4.65 -21.90 -2.97
CA GLU A 76 5.29 -23.11 -3.51
C GLU A 76 6.12 -22.86 -4.78
N LYS A 77 5.91 -21.76 -5.50
CA LYS A 77 6.74 -21.39 -6.65
C LYS A 77 8.05 -20.70 -6.25
N TYR A 78 8.14 -20.24 -5.00
CA TYR A 78 9.21 -19.34 -4.53
C TYR A 78 9.75 -19.77 -3.17
N TYR A 79 10.27 -21.00 -3.07
CA TYR A 79 10.77 -21.58 -1.81
C TYR A 79 11.88 -20.75 -1.12
N GLU A 80 12.62 -19.95 -1.88
CA GLU A 80 13.72 -19.12 -1.37
C GLU A 80 13.24 -17.79 -0.77
N ILE A 81 11.97 -17.41 -1.00
CA ILE A 81 11.40 -16.14 -0.55
C ILE A 81 10.46 -16.41 0.63
N ASN A 82 10.49 -15.52 1.62
CA ASN A 82 9.55 -15.59 2.74
C ASN A 82 8.10 -15.50 2.21
N PRO A 83 7.19 -16.44 2.54
CA PRO A 83 5.81 -16.48 2.04
C PRO A 83 4.94 -15.25 2.41
N TYR A 84 5.42 -14.39 3.31
CA TYR A 84 4.74 -13.16 3.70
C TYR A 84 5.39 -11.90 3.12
N ALA A 85 6.50 -12.03 2.40
CA ALA A 85 7.24 -10.87 1.90
C ALA A 85 6.42 -10.11 0.85
N TYR A 86 6.35 -8.79 1.00
CA TYR A 86 5.85 -7.94 -0.07
C TYR A 86 6.96 -7.67 -1.09
N CYS A 87 6.70 -7.96 -2.38
CA CYS A 87 7.63 -7.65 -3.48
C CYS A 87 9.05 -8.19 -3.25
N GLY A 88 9.19 -9.34 -2.58
CA GLY A 88 10.48 -9.91 -2.12
C GLY A 88 11.43 -8.88 -1.52
N ASN A 89 10.92 -8.01 -0.64
CA ASN A 89 11.67 -6.93 0.04
C ASN A 89 12.26 -5.83 -0.87
N SER A 90 11.74 -5.67 -2.11
CA SER A 90 12.17 -4.59 -3.02
C SER A 90 10.99 -3.71 -3.46
N PRO A 91 10.31 -3.01 -2.52
CA PRO A 91 9.05 -2.31 -2.78
C PRO A 91 9.20 -1.02 -3.60
N VAL A 92 10.41 -0.48 -3.70
CA VAL A 92 10.71 0.71 -4.54
C VAL A 92 10.76 0.33 -6.02
N ASN A 93 11.24 -0.88 -6.33
CA ASN A 93 11.48 -1.34 -7.70
C ASN A 93 10.37 -2.27 -8.21
N ARG A 94 9.61 -2.89 -7.31
CA ARG A 94 8.59 -3.89 -7.65
C ARG A 94 7.25 -3.53 -7.02
N ILE A 95 6.19 -3.92 -7.72
CA ILE A 95 4.80 -3.79 -7.29
C ILE A 95 4.15 -5.15 -7.52
N ASP A 96 3.57 -5.76 -6.48
CA ASP A 96 2.70 -6.94 -6.59
C ASP A 96 1.28 -6.43 -6.89
N PRO A 97 0.73 -6.57 -8.11
CA PRO A 97 -0.56 -5.98 -8.44
C PRO A 97 -1.74 -6.77 -7.87
N LYS A 98 -1.55 -8.03 -7.48
CA LYS A 98 -2.64 -8.97 -7.13
C LYS A 98 -2.49 -9.62 -5.76
N GLY A 99 -1.44 -9.30 -5.00
CA GLY A 99 -1.19 -9.91 -3.71
C GLY A 99 -0.79 -11.39 -3.85
N LYS A 100 -0.02 -11.79 -4.86
CA LYS A 100 0.37 -13.19 -5.08
C LYS A 100 1.85 -13.38 -5.45
N GLU A 101 2.69 -12.35 -5.25
CA GLU A 101 4.10 -12.32 -5.67
C GLU A 101 5.03 -11.61 -4.67
#